data_AF-A0A1Q8SUJ2-F1
#
_entry.id   AF-A0A1Q8SUJ2-F1
#
_cell.length_a   1.000
_cell.length_b   1.000
_cell.length_c   1.000
_cell.angle_alpha   90.00
_cell.angle_beta   90.00
_cell.angle_gamma   90.00
#
_symmetry.space_group_name_H-M   'P 1'
#
loop_
_entity.id
_entity.type
_entity.pdbx_description
1 polymer ?
#
loop_
_entity_poly.entity_id
_entity_poly.type
_entity_poly.pdbx_seq_one_letter_code
_entity_poly.pdbx_strand_id
1 'polypeptide(L)'
;MKNLQRIRTRLVRIVPPIERWPTWLVSVMGLMTWLVYEHQQLMQAALLGLLVPATLAAGFTTEAMPLWAFVSVVAVFIAQMRRLLADCYRVLAARGY
;
A
#
# COMPACT_ATOMS: atom_id res chain seq x y z
N MET A 1 -19.58 12.24 -12.67
CA MET A 1 -19.24 10.81 -12.89
C MET A 1 -18.56 10.51 -14.23
N LYS A 2 -18.98 11.11 -15.38
CA LYS A 2 -18.38 10.84 -16.71
C LYS A 2 -16.87 11.10 -16.84
N ASN A 3 -16.30 12.06 -16.10
CA ASN A 3 -14.87 12.39 -16.16
C ASN A 3 -13.97 11.36 -15.46
N LEU A 4 -14.42 10.78 -14.35
CA LEU A 4 -13.69 9.74 -13.61
C LEU A 4 -13.54 8.46 -14.45
N GLN A 5 -14.60 8.06 -15.16
CA GLN A 5 -14.52 6.96 -16.11
C GLN A 5 -13.52 7.26 -17.23
N ARG A 6 -13.57 8.47 -17.79
CA ARG A 6 -12.68 8.89 -18.89
C ARG A 6 -11.20 8.92 -18.49
N ILE A 7 -10.89 9.36 -17.27
CA ILE A 7 -9.54 9.33 -16.70
C ILE A 7 -9.10 7.87 -16.47
N ARG A 8 -9.96 7.03 -15.89
CA ARG A 8 -9.68 5.59 -15.70
C ARG A 8 -9.39 4.89 -17.02
N THR A 9 -10.17 5.14 -18.07
CA THR A 9 -9.94 4.55 -19.40
C THR A 9 -8.63 5.01 -20.03
N ARG A 10 -8.25 6.29 -19.83
CA ARG A 10 -6.96 6.81 -20.30
C ARG A 10 -5.79 6.20 -19.53
N LEU A 11 -5.88 6.11 -18.21
CA LEU A 11 -4.84 5.51 -17.37
C LEU A 11 -4.64 4.02 -17.69
N VAL A 12 -5.71 3.25 -17.87
CA VAL A 12 -5.63 1.82 -18.27
C VAL A 12 -5.03 1.63 -19.67
N ARG A 13 -5.14 2.63 -20.56
CA ARG A 13 -4.46 2.61 -21.86
C ARG A 13 -2.97 2.97 -21.77
N ILE A 14 -2.61 3.86 -20.86
CA ILE A 14 -1.23 4.35 -20.72
C ILE A 14 -0.38 3.36 -19.93
N VAL A 15 -0.94 2.75 -18.89
CA VAL A 15 -0.27 1.75 -18.07
C VAL A 15 -0.80 0.37 -18.44
N PRO A 16 -0.04 -0.44 -19.19
CA PRO A 16 -0.45 -1.80 -19.51
C PRO A 16 -0.58 -2.61 -18.20
N PRO A 17 -1.40 -3.68 -18.19
CA PRO A 17 -1.50 -4.56 -17.04
C PRO A 17 -0.13 -5.21 -16.72
N ILE A 18 0.12 -5.51 -15.45
CA ILE A 18 1.44 -5.94 -14.93
C ILE A 18 1.98 -7.18 -15.65
N GLU A 19 1.09 -8.05 -16.13
CA GLU A 19 1.42 -9.24 -16.91
C GLU A 19 2.19 -8.92 -18.20
N ARG A 20 2.02 -7.71 -18.75
CA ARG A 20 2.70 -7.25 -19.98
C ARG A 20 3.99 -6.48 -19.70
N TRP A 21 4.33 -6.22 -18.44
CA TRP A 21 5.53 -5.47 -18.10
C TRP A 21 6.78 -6.31 -18.32
N PRO A 22 7.93 -5.75 -18.75
CA PRO A 22 9.17 -6.50 -18.85
C PRO A 22 9.62 -7.01 -17.46
N THR A 23 10.27 -8.18 -17.40
CA THR A 23 10.59 -8.86 -16.13
C THR A 23 11.40 -8.00 -15.17
N TRP A 24 12.41 -7.28 -15.67
CA TRP A 24 13.21 -6.38 -14.84
C TRP A 24 12.36 -5.31 -14.13
N LEU A 25 11.31 -4.80 -14.79
CA LEU A 25 10.43 -3.78 -14.22
C LEU A 25 9.56 -4.39 -13.12
N VAL A 26 9.06 -5.61 -13.32
CA VAL A 26 8.30 -6.34 -12.30
C VAL A 26 9.18 -6.63 -11.08
N SER A 27 10.44 -7.04 -11.28
CA SER A 27 11.39 -7.25 -10.19
C SER A 27 11.71 -5.96 -9.42
N VAL A 28 11.99 -4.86 -10.13
CA VAL A 28 12.25 -3.55 -9.49
C VAL A 28 11.02 -3.07 -8.71
N MET A 29 9.83 -3.19 -9.30
CA MET A 29 8.60 -2.81 -8.62
C MET A 29 8.29 -3.70 -7.43
N GLY A 30 8.53 -5.02 -7.53
CA GLY A 30 8.42 -5.95 -6.42
C GLY A 30 9.35 -5.56 -5.26
N LEU A 31 10.63 -5.28 -5.56
CA LEU A 31 11.63 -4.88 -4.57
C LEU A 31 11.28 -3.55 -3.91
N MET A 32 10.92 -2.53 -4.69
CA MET A 32 10.53 -1.22 -4.14
C MET A 32 9.27 -1.33 -3.29
N THR A 33 8.28 -2.10 -3.75
CA THR A 33 7.04 -2.37 -3.00
C THR A 33 7.35 -3.07 -1.68
N TRP A 34 8.26 -4.05 -1.69
CA TRP A 34 8.72 -4.74 -0.49
C TRP A 34 9.37 -3.80 0.52
N LEU A 35 10.34 -2.99 0.08
CA LEU A 35 11.05 -2.03 0.94
C LEU A 35 10.09 -1.02 1.59
N VAL A 36 9.17 -0.48 0.78
CA VAL A 36 8.15 0.45 1.29
C VAL A 36 7.20 -0.26 2.25
N TYR A 37 6.77 -1.49 1.93
CA TYR A 37 5.90 -2.29 2.79
C TYR A 37 6.51 -2.52 4.17
N GLU A 38 7.76 -2.99 4.23
CA GLU A 38 8.48 -3.23 5.49
C GLU A 38 8.62 -1.94 6.32
N HIS A 39 9.02 -0.84 5.68
CA HIS A 39 9.17 0.44 6.37
C HIS A 39 7.85 0.96 6.94
N GLN A 40 6.76 0.85 6.17
CA GLN A 40 5.44 1.29 6.60
C GLN A 40 4.87 0.39 7.72
N GLN A 41 5.10 -0.92 7.67
CA GLN A 41 4.73 -1.85 8.74
C GLN A 41 5.38 -1.46 10.08
N LEU A 42 6.68 -1.17 10.06
CA LEU A 42 7.40 -0.72 11.25
C LEU A 42 6.85 0.61 11.78
N MET A 43 6.59 1.57 10.89
CA MET A 43 5.99 2.85 11.27
C MET A 43 4.59 2.67 11.88
N GLN A 44 3.75 1.82 11.28
CA GLN A 44 2.42 1.54 11.81
C GLN A 44 2.48 0.87 13.19
N ALA A 45 3.38 -0.10 13.37
CA ALA A 45 3.58 -0.77 14.65
C ALA A 45 4.04 0.20 15.74
N ALA A 46 4.99 1.10 15.43
CA ALA A 46 5.47 2.12 16.36
C ALA A 46 4.35 3.10 16.75
N LEU A 47 3.55 3.55 15.79
CA LEU A 47 2.40 4.43 16.05
C LEU A 47 1.37 3.74 16.93
N LEU A 48 0.98 2.50 16.63
CA LEU A 48 0.04 1.73 17.44
C LEU A 48 0.58 1.49 18.87
N GLY A 49 1.87 1.17 19.00
CA GLY A 49 2.52 0.98 20.29
C GLY A 49 2.50 2.21 21.19
N LEU A 50 2.49 3.42 20.62
CA LEU A 50 2.37 4.67 21.37
C LEU A 50 0.90 5.09 21.58
N LEU A 51 0.07 4.94 20.54
CA LEU A 51 -1.28 5.49 20.50
C LEU A 51 -2.29 4.64 21.28
N VAL A 52 -2.17 3.31 21.26
CA VAL A 52 -3.07 2.40 21.99
C VAL A 52 -2.97 2.64 23.50
N PRO A 53 -1.77 2.64 24.14
CA PRO A 53 -1.67 2.92 25.57
C PRO A 53 -2.14 4.34 25.93
N ALA A 54 -1.78 5.35 25.11
CA ALA A 54 -2.19 6.73 25.36
C ALA A 54 -3.73 6.87 25.35
N THR A 55 -4.41 6.22 24.41
CA THR A 55 -5.88 6.24 24.34
C THR A 55 -6.56 5.38 25.40
N LEU A 56 -5.93 4.30 25.87
CA LEU A 56 -6.42 3.54 27.02
C LEU A 56 -6.29 4.33 28.33
N ALA A 57 -5.23 5.12 28.49
CA ALA A 57 -4.97 5.89 29.71
C ALA A 57 -5.76 7.22 29.76
N ALA A 58 -5.84 7.96 28.66
CA ALA A 58 -6.45 9.29 28.61
C ALA A 58 -7.83 9.32 27.93
N GLY A 59 -8.29 8.18 27.39
CA GLY A 59 -9.51 8.09 26.59
C GLY A 59 -9.32 8.55 25.14
N PHE A 60 -10.38 8.38 24.34
CA PHE A 60 -10.39 8.79 22.94
C PHE A 60 -10.76 10.27 22.82
N THR A 61 -9.76 11.14 22.68
CA THR A 61 -9.95 12.58 22.57
C THR A 61 -10.11 13.03 21.11
N THR A 62 -10.63 14.25 20.91
CA THR A 62 -10.71 14.89 19.58
C THR A 62 -9.33 15.07 18.93
N GLU A 63 -8.27 15.25 19.72
CA GLU A 63 -6.89 15.36 19.24
C GLU A 63 -6.30 14.01 18.81
N ALA A 64 -6.77 12.90 19.40
CA ALA A 64 -6.35 11.56 19.02
C ALA A 64 -7.00 11.09 17.70
N MET A 65 -8.17 11.63 17.33
CA MET A 65 -8.88 11.28 16.08
C MET A 65 -8.02 11.41 14.81
N PRO A 66 -7.33 12.54 14.54
CA PRO A 66 -6.49 12.66 13.35
C PRO A 66 -5.32 11.66 13.34
N LEU A 67 -4.77 11.31 14.51
CA LEU A 67 -3.71 10.31 14.62
C LEU A 67 -4.23 8.91 14.28
N TRP A 68 -5.40 8.53 14.79
CA TRP A 68 -6.05 7.26 14.44
C TRP A 68 -6.47 7.19 12.96
N ALA A 69 -6.93 8.31 12.40
CA ALA A 69 -7.21 8.41 10.97
C ALA A 69 -5.94 8.20 10.14
N PHE A 70 -4.81 8.80 10.54
CA PHE A 70 -3.53 8.60 9.89
C PHE A 70 -3.07 7.14 9.95
N VAL A 71 -3.13 6.51 11.13
CA VAL A 71 -2.81 5.07 11.31
C VAL A 71 -3.69 4.19 10.41
N SER A 72 -4.96 4.53 10.25
CA SER A 72 -5.89 3.81 9.37
C SER A 72 -5.53 3.96 7.90
N VAL A 73 -5.11 5.16 7.46
CA VAL A 73 -4.63 5.39 6.09
C VAL A 73 -3.37 4.58 5.80
N VAL A 74 -2.41 4.57 6.74
CA VAL A 74 -1.20 3.76 6.62
C VAL A 74 -1.54 2.27 6.52
N ALA A 75 -2.49 1.78 7.32
CA ALA A 75 -2.97 0.38 7.26
C ALA A 75 -3.53 0.01 5.89
N VAL A 76 -4.34 0.89 5.29
CA VAL A 76 -4.90 0.70 3.94
C VAL A 76 -3.79 0.67 2.90
N PHE A 77 -2.81 1.58 3.01
CA PHE A 77 -1.68 1.64 2.09
C PHE A 77 -0.84 0.36 2.13
N ILE A 78 -0.56 -0.15 3.33
CA ILE A 78 0.11 -1.45 3.55
C ILE A 78 -0.66 -2.59 2.90
N ALA A 79 -1.98 -2.63 3.05
CA ALA A 79 -2.81 -3.66 2.43
C ALA A 79 -2.74 -3.61 0.88
N GLN A 80 -2.68 -2.42 0.29
CA GLN A 80 -2.51 -2.25 -1.15
C GLN A 80 -1.11 -2.71 -1.63
N MET A 81 -0.05 -2.35 -0.89
CA MET A 81 1.30 -2.79 -1.20
C MET A 81 1.43 -4.32 -1.13
N ARG A 82 0.79 -4.96 -0.15
CA ARG A 82 0.76 -6.43 -0.06
C ARG A 82 0.13 -7.08 -1.30
N ARG A 83 -0.95 -6.49 -1.85
CA ARG A 83 -1.59 -6.97 -3.08
C ARG A 83 -0.68 -6.81 -4.29
N LEU A 84 -0.08 -5.62 -4.44
CA LEU A 84 0.84 -5.35 -5.54
C LEU A 84 2.05 -6.28 -5.51
N LEU A 85 2.60 -6.54 -4.32
CA LEU A 85 3.68 -7.49 -4.13
C LEU A 85 3.27 -8.91 -4.55
N ALA A 86 2.07 -9.37 -4.17
CA ALA A 86 1.54 -10.66 -4.58
C ALA A 86 1.36 -10.75 -6.11
N ASP A 87 0.91 -9.67 -6.75
CA ASP A 87 0.81 -9.61 -8.22
C ASP A 87 2.18 -9.68 -8.89
N CYS A 88 3.18 -8.95 -8.37
CA CYS A 88 4.56 -9.04 -8.85
C CYS A 88 5.11 -10.47 -8.76
N TYR A 89 4.97 -11.11 -7.60
CA TYR A 89 5.42 -12.50 -7.41
C TYR A 89 4.68 -13.49 -8.32
N ARG A 90 3.36 -13.33 -8.49
CA ARG A 90 2.57 -14.17 -9.41
C ARG A 90 3.09 -14.08 -10.85
N VAL A 91 3.42 -12.87 -11.31
CA VAL A 91 3.96 -12.65 -12.66
C VAL A 91 5.38 -13.23 -12.80
N LEU A 92 6.24 -13.05 -11.80
CA LEU A 92 7.59 -13.62 -11.82
C LEU A 92 7.58 -15.15 -11.84
N ALA A 93 6.77 -15.76 -10.97
CA ALA A 93 6.60 -17.21 -10.92
C ALA A 93 6.06 -17.78 -12.25
N ALA A 94 5.10 -17.09 -12.88
CA ALA A 94 4.57 -17.47 -14.19
C ALA A 94 5.62 -17.41 -15.31
N ARG A 95 6.73 -16.68 -15.10
CA ARG A 95 7.84 -16.55 -16.03
C ARG A 95 9.05 -17.43 -15.70
N GLY A 96 8.96 -18.24 -14.63
CA GLY A 96 10.03 -19.15 -14.21
C GLY A 96 11.16 -18.48 -13.42
N TYR A 97 10.88 -17.36 -12.75
CA TYR A 97 11.80 -16.66 -11.83
C TYR A 97 11.40 -16.88 -10.37
#